data_AF-A0A1C4UG66-F1
#
_entry.id   AF-A0A1C4UG66-F1
#
_cell.length_a   1.000
_cell.length_b   1.000
_cell.length_c   1.000
_cell.angle_alpha   90.00
_cell.angle_beta   90.00
_cell.angle_gamma   90.00
#
_symmetry.space_group_name_H-M   'P 1'
#
loop_
_entity.id
_entity.type
_entity.pdbx_description
1 polymer ?
#
loop_
_entity_poly.entity_id
_entity_poly.type
_entity_poly.pdbx_seq_one_letter_code
_entity_poly.pdbx_strand_id
1 'polypeptide(L)'
;MSEAMLSKVRKLLAKAEDPACTPAESAAFTAKAAELIARYGVDRALLAARDPATDPVGDRVVDVVAPYARDKAGLLAAVADPLRCRCVRRARGDGFALHLFGFASDLERVDLLFTSLLVQAAHGLSGTAVPAGEHPAAFRRSWLAGFARVVGERLRAAEAGAVAERDGPSVALVLADRSDRVARRVTEVYPRLRTAPVRRLAGTGFGAGAEAGRRADLGGRGVVDGAGGRGIAG
;
A
#
# COMPACT_ATOMS: atom_id res chain seq x y z
N MET A 1 10.38 -8.43 -8.21
CA MET A 1 11.62 -7.61 -7.98
C MET A 1 12.90 -8.45 -8.15
N SER A 2 14.07 -7.86 -8.47
CA SER A 2 15.34 -8.63 -8.47
C SER A 2 15.78 -9.00 -7.05
N GLU A 3 16.44 -10.14 -6.91
CA GLU A 3 16.82 -10.69 -5.60
C GLU A 3 17.83 -9.81 -4.85
N ALA A 4 18.78 -9.22 -5.59
CA ALA A 4 19.74 -8.26 -5.04
C ALA A 4 19.06 -7.00 -4.48
N MET A 5 18.01 -6.51 -5.15
CA MET A 5 17.26 -5.34 -4.71
C MET A 5 16.37 -5.66 -3.52
N LEU A 6 15.68 -6.80 -3.53
CA LEU A 6 14.95 -7.29 -2.37
C LEU A 6 15.86 -7.44 -1.15
N SER A 7 17.07 -7.96 -1.33
CA SER A 7 18.08 -8.06 -0.26
C SER A 7 18.49 -6.68 0.27
N LYS A 8 18.74 -5.71 -0.62
CA LYS A 8 19.11 -4.34 -0.23
C LYS A 8 18.00 -3.62 0.52
N VAL A 9 16.76 -3.78 0.06
CA VAL A 9 15.57 -3.25 0.74
C VAL A 9 15.46 -3.91 2.12
N ARG A 10 15.43 -5.24 2.22
CA ARG A 10 15.38 -5.98 3.50
C ARG A 10 16.45 -5.52 4.50
N LYS A 11 17.68 -5.25 4.05
CA LYS A 11 18.77 -4.75 4.90
C LYS A 11 18.52 -3.36 5.48
N LEU A 12 17.94 -2.44 4.70
CA LEU A 12 17.59 -1.11 5.20
C LEU A 12 16.51 -1.20 6.29
N LEU A 13 15.57 -2.14 6.14
CA LEU A 13 14.48 -2.31 7.09
C LEU A 13 14.93 -2.94 8.39
N ALA A 14 15.81 -3.94 8.31
CA ALA A 14 16.42 -4.51 9.50
C ALA A 14 17.12 -3.44 10.37
N LYS A 15 17.69 -2.39 9.74
CA LYS A 15 18.25 -1.24 10.46
C LYS A 15 17.20 -0.27 10.98
N ALA A 16 16.06 -0.13 10.30
CA ALA A 16 14.96 0.71 10.75
C ALA A 16 14.24 0.15 11.98
N GLU A 17 14.24 -1.18 12.14
CA GLU A 17 13.60 -1.92 13.24
C GLU A 17 14.54 -2.18 14.42
N ASP A 18 15.82 -1.83 14.32
CA ASP A 18 16.80 -2.03 15.39
C ASP A 18 16.38 -1.21 16.64
N PRO A 19 16.27 -1.83 17.83
CA PRO A 19 15.94 -1.12 19.07
C PRO A 19 16.88 0.04 19.43
N ALA A 20 18.12 0.02 18.94
CA ALA A 20 19.10 1.09 19.12
C ALA A 20 18.93 2.25 18.12
N CYS A 21 18.07 2.11 17.11
CA CYS A 21 17.84 3.09 16.07
C CYS A 21 16.97 4.25 16.58
N THR A 22 17.43 5.48 16.37
CA THR A 22 16.61 6.65 16.74
C THR A 22 15.40 6.78 15.81
N PRO A 23 14.32 7.48 16.24
CA PRO A 23 13.17 7.71 15.38
C PRO A 23 13.52 8.40 14.05
N ALA A 24 14.52 9.29 14.04
CA ALA A 24 14.98 9.97 12.85
C ALA A 24 15.72 9.02 11.88
N GLU A 25 16.59 8.16 12.41
CA GLU A 25 17.31 7.16 11.61
C GLU A 25 16.35 6.09 11.06
N SER A 26 15.40 5.63 11.87
CA SER A 26 14.38 4.67 11.45
C SER A 26 13.53 5.25 10.31
N ALA A 27 13.15 6.54 10.41
CA ALA A 27 12.47 7.26 9.35
C ALA A 27 13.34 7.36 8.08
N ALA A 28 14.64 7.65 8.21
CA ALA A 28 15.56 7.75 7.09
C ALA A 28 15.79 6.41 6.37
N PHE A 29 16.00 5.32 7.11
CA PHE A 29 16.15 3.98 6.52
C PHE A 29 14.88 3.53 5.81
N THR A 30 13.72 3.77 6.41
CA THR A 30 12.44 3.44 5.80
C THR A 30 12.16 4.29 4.56
N ALA A 31 12.50 5.59 4.60
CA ALA A 31 12.42 6.45 3.43
C ALA A 31 13.31 5.94 2.30
N LYS A 32 14.54 5.50 2.61
CA LYS A 32 15.46 4.94 1.60
C LYS A 32 14.95 3.63 1.00
N ALA A 33 14.30 2.78 1.80
CA ALA A 33 13.67 1.56 1.31
C ALA A 33 12.49 1.88 0.39
N ALA A 34 11.62 2.82 0.78
CA ALA A 34 10.52 3.30 -0.05
C ALA A 34 11.01 3.90 -1.37
N GLU A 35 12.10 4.67 -1.35
CA GLU A 35 12.76 5.24 -2.54
C GLU A 35 13.29 4.14 -3.49
N LEU A 36 13.94 3.10 -2.96
CA LEU A 36 14.40 1.97 -3.79
C LEU A 36 13.25 1.20 -4.42
N ILE A 37 12.17 0.98 -3.67
CA ILE A 37 10.94 0.43 -4.20
C ILE A 37 10.42 1.37 -5.27
N ALA A 38 10.17 2.65 -5.00
CA ALA A 38 9.69 3.62 -5.98
C ALA A 38 10.49 3.60 -7.30
N ARG A 39 11.82 3.65 -7.24
CA ARG A 39 12.70 3.52 -8.42
C ARG A 39 12.45 2.25 -9.22
N TYR A 40 12.31 1.10 -8.55
CA TYR A 40 11.97 -0.14 -9.25
C TYR A 40 10.67 -0.03 -10.04
N GLY A 41 9.65 0.66 -9.50
CA GLY A 41 8.36 0.82 -10.17
C GLY A 41 8.51 1.64 -11.45
N VAL A 42 9.24 2.75 -11.36
CA VAL A 42 9.56 3.61 -12.52
C VAL A 42 10.38 2.84 -13.56
N ASP A 43 11.40 2.10 -13.14
CA ASP A 43 12.25 1.33 -14.05
C ASP A 43 11.47 0.24 -14.78
N ARG A 44 10.55 -0.43 -14.09
CA ARG A 44 9.64 -1.41 -14.70
C ARG A 44 8.69 -0.76 -15.70
N ALA A 45 8.16 0.41 -15.38
CA ALA A 45 7.33 1.17 -16.32
C ALA A 45 8.09 1.55 -17.60
N LEU A 46 9.34 2.02 -17.46
CA LEU A 46 10.17 2.41 -18.60
C LEU A 46 10.63 1.20 -19.44
N LEU A 47 10.93 0.08 -18.81
CA LEU A 47 11.24 -1.17 -19.51
C LEU A 47 10.02 -1.65 -20.31
N ALA A 48 8.84 -1.63 -19.68
CA ALA A 48 7.59 -2.06 -20.30
C ALA A 48 7.13 -1.14 -21.44
N ALA A 49 7.55 0.13 -21.46
CA ALA A 49 7.32 1.02 -22.59
C ALA A 49 8.08 0.56 -23.86
N ARG A 50 9.20 -0.16 -23.70
CA ARG A 50 9.98 -0.74 -24.80
C ARG A 50 9.54 -2.17 -25.13
N ASP A 51 9.16 -2.93 -24.11
CA ASP A 51 8.66 -4.29 -24.23
C ASP A 51 7.41 -4.50 -23.35
N PRO A 52 6.21 -4.21 -23.89
CA PRO A 52 4.96 -4.29 -23.14
C PRO A 52 4.63 -5.67 -22.55
N ALA A 53 5.21 -6.75 -23.09
CA ALA A 53 4.98 -8.11 -22.59
C ALA A 53 5.61 -8.32 -21.21
N THR A 54 6.62 -7.53 -20.85
CA THR A 54 7.32 -7.67 -19.56
C THR A 54 6.47 -7.27 -18.36
N ASP A 55 5.46 -6.41 -18.54
CA ASP A 55 4.60 -5.90 -17.47
C ASP A 55 3.19 -5.66 -18.03
N PRO A 56 2.34 -6.69 -18.09
CA PRO A 56 0.98 -6.55 -18.59
C PRO A 56 0.06 -5.89 -17.54
N VAL A 57 -1.02 -5.28 -18.02
CA VAL A 57 -2.15 -4.87 -17.15
C VAL A 57 -2.88 -6.14 -16.72
N GLY A 58 -3.12 -6.26 -15.42
CA GLY A 58 -3.86 -7.36 -14.83
C GLY A 58 -4.78 -6.89 -13.72
N ASP A 59 -5.32 -7.86 -13.00
CA ASP A 59 -6.17 -7.62 -11.85
C ASP A 59 -5.96 -8.66 -10.74
N ARG A 60 -6.36 -8.30 -9.52
CA ARG A 60 -6.26 -9.15 -8.33
C ARG A 60 -7.41 -8.86 -7.38
N VAL A 61 -7.92 -9.88 -6.71
CA VAL A 61 -8.93 -9.71 -5.66
C VAL A 61 -8.28 -9.95 -4.29
N VAL A 62 -8.46 -9.01 -3.38
CA VAL A 62 -8.03 -9.11 -1.98
C VAL A 62 -9.25 -9.04 -1.09
N ASP A 63 -9.43 -10.06 -0.25
CA ASP A 63 -10.48 -10.06 0.76
C ASP A 63 -10.03 -9.32 2.02
N VAL A 64 -10.86 -8.39 2.48
CA VAL A 64 -10.66 -7.70 3.75
C VAL A 64 -11.84 -7.98 4.67
N VAL A 65 -11.56 -8.73 5.73
CA VAL A 65 -12.56 -9.23 6.66
C VAL A 65 -12.60 -8.42 7.96
N ALA A 66 -13.69 -8.57 8.70
CA ALA A 66 -13.84 -8.00 10.03
C ALA A 66 -12.73 -8.50 10.99
N PRO A 67 -12.44 -7.76 12.08
CA PRO A 67 -12.93 -6.41 12.39
C PRO A 67 -12.26 -5.35 11.49
N TYR A 68 -12.87 -4.17 11.43
CA TYR A 68 -12.34 -2.99 10.72
C TYR A 68 -12.12 -3.18 9.21
N ALA A 69 -12.92 -4.04 8.56
CA ALA A 69 -12.82 -4.33 7.12
C ALA A 69 -12.79 -3.06 6.25
N ARG A 70 -13.60 -2.05 6.61
CA ARG A 70 -13.66 -0.77 5.87
C ARG A 70 -12.40 0.07 6.05
N ASP A 71 -11.77 0.01 7.22
CA ASP A 71 -10.54 0.74 7.54
C ASP A 71 -9.34 0.06 6.87
N LYS A 72 -9.29 -1.28 6.87
CA LYS A 72 -8.32 -2.08 6.10
C LYS A 72 -8.46 -1.83 4.60
N ALA A 73 -9.69 -1.71 4.09
CA ALA A 73 -9.93 -1.31 2.70
C ALA A 73 -9.39 0.11 2.39
N GLY A 74 -9.49 1.03 3.35
CA GLY A 74 -8.89 2.36 3.25
C GLY A 74 -7.37 2.32 3.20
N LEU A 75 -6.73 1.48 4.01
CA LEU A 75 -5.28 1.24 3.95
C LEU A 75 -4.85 0.66 2.60
N LEU A 76 -5.55 -0.35 2.08
CA LEU A 76 -5.24 -0.91 0.76
C LEU A 76 -5.35 0.15 -0.35
N ALA A 77 -6.39 1.00 -0.31
CA ALA A 77 -6.52 2.10 -1.26
C ALA A 77 -5.39 3.14 -1.13
N ALA A 78 -4.97 3.46 0.10
CA ALA A 78 -3.87 4.39 0.35
C ALA A 78 -2.51 3.87 -0.11
N VAL A 79 -2.34 2.54 -0.17
CA VAL A 79 -1.15 1.89 -0.76
C VAL A 79 -1.28 1.85 -2.28
N ALA A 80 -2.41 1.39 -2.82
CA ALA A 80 -2.60 1.17 -4.25
C ALA A 80 -2.50 2.44 -5.11
N ASP A 81 -3.07 3.55 -4.65
CA ASP A 81 -3.15 4.79 -5.42
C ASP A 81 -1.77 5.38 -5.81
N PRO A 82 -0.80 5.55 -4.87
CA PRO A 82 0.55 5.98 -5.24
C PRO A 82 1.25 5.05 -6.24
N LEU A 83 0.94 3.76 -6.21
CA LEU A 83 1.48 2.76 -7.13
C LEU A 83 0.69 2.67 -8.44
N ARG A 84 -0.15 3.67 -8.76
CA ARG A 84 -0.96 3.76 -9.99
C ARG A 84 -1.95 2.60 -10.16
N CYS A 85 -2.27 1.89 -9.07
CA CYS A 85 -3.31 0.86 -9.05
C CYS A 85 -4.67 1.49 -8.72
N ARG A 86 -5.74 0.87 -9.20
CA ARG A 86 -7.13 1.26 -8.88
C ARG A 86 -7.83 0.14 -8.15
N CYS A 87 -8.63 0.49 -7.14
CA CYS A 87 -9.36 -0.48 -6.31
C CYS A 87 -10.87 -0.29 -6.47
N VAL A 88 -11.59 -1.35 -6.79
CA VAL A 88 -13.06 -1.40 -6.74
C VAL A 88 -13.47 -2.23 -5.53
N ARG A 89 -14.19 -1.61 -4.59
CA ARG A 89 -14.68 -2.26 -3.39
C ARG A 89 -16.06 -2.88 -3.63
N ARG A 90 -16.21 -4.16 -3.32
CA ARG A 90 -17.49 -4.88 -3.32
C ARG A 90 -17.80 -5.39 -1.92
N ALA A 91 -19.05 -5.35 -1.50
CA ALA A 91 -19.47 -5.99 -0.25
C ALA A 91 -19.34 -7.52 -0.39
N ARG A 92 -18.83 -8.18 0.65
CA ARG A 92 -18.70 -9.65 0.70
C ARG A 92 -18.83 -10.11 2.15
N GLY A 93 -19.94 -10.76 2.49
CA GLY A 93 -20.24 -11.16 3.87
C GLY A 93 -20.21 -9.96 4.83
N ASP A 94 -19.49 -10.09 5.93
CA ASP A 94 -19.24 -9.04 6.92
C ASP A 94 -18.06 -8.10 6.56
N GLY A 95 -17.43 -8.32 5.41
CA GLY A 95 -16.26 -7.59 4.92
C GLY A 95 -16.42 -7.06 3.50
N PHE A 96 -15.29 -6.96 2.80
CA PHE A 96 -15.23 -6.50 1.42
C PHE A 96 -14.28 -7.36 0.58
N ALA A 97 -14.60 -7.51 -0.69
CA ALA A 97 -13.65 -7.92 -1.72
C ALA A 97 -13.17 -6.69 -2.47
N LEU A 98 -11.86 -6.42 -2.45
CA LEU A 98 -11.24 -5.32 -3.18
C LEU A 98 -10.65 -5.87 -4.48
N HIS A 99 -11.24 -5.48 -5.60
CA HIS A 99 -10.75 -5.82 -6.93
C HIS A 99 -9.77 -4.74 -7.39
N LEU A 100 -8.48 -5.08 -7.36
CA LEU A 100 -7.36 -4.25 -7.78
C LEU A 100 -7.12 -4.38 -9.27
N PHE A 101 -6.79 -3.27 -9.91
CA PHE A 101 -6.34 -3.19 -11.30
C PHE A 101 -5.04 -2.43 -11.33
N GLY A 102 -4.09 -2.94 -12.11
CA GLY A 102 -2.77 -2.36 -12.19
C GLY A 102 -1.89 -3.15 -13.13
N PHE A 103 -0.68 -2.67 -13.33
CA PHE A 103 0.34 -3.46 -13.98
C PHE A 103 0.87 -4.54 -13.04
N ALA A 104 1.31 -5.67 -13.60
CA ALA A 104 1.74 -6.83 -12.82
C ALA A 104 2.74 -6.49 -11.71
N SER A 105 3.75 -5.67 -12.02
CA SER A 105 4.75 -5.22 -11.05
C SER A 105 4.19 -4.26 -9.99
N ASP A 106 3.26 -3.37 -10.35
CA ASP A 106 2.59 -2.48 -9.40
C ASP A 106 1.67 -3.29 -8.45
N LEU A 107 0.93 -4.28 -8.97
CA LEU A 107 0.09 -5.19 -8.18
C LEU A 107 0.91 -6.05 -7.19
N GLU A 108 2.07 -6.56 -7.62
CA GLU A 108 3.00 -7.30 -6.76
C GLU A 108 3.44 -6.44 -5.57
N ARG A 109 3.82 -5.18 -5.82
CA ARG A 109 4.25 -4.25 -4.76
C ARG A 109 3.11 -3.90 -3.80
N VAL A 110 1.90 -3.68 -4.32
CA VAL A 110 0.72 -3.41 -3.48
C VAL A 110 0.47 -4.56 -2.51
N ASP A 111 0.54 -5.80 -2.99
CA ASP A 111 0.32 -7.00 -2.19
C ASP A 111 1.36 -7.15 -1.07
N LEU A 112 2.65 -6.98 -1.42
CA LEU A 112 3.76 -7.02 -0.47
C LEU A 112 3.63 -5.94 0.61
N LEU A 113 3.38 -4.69 0.19
CA LEU A 113 3.25 -3.56 1.10
C LEU A 113 2.03 -3.71 2.00
N PHE A 114 0.86 -4.03 1.43
CA PHE A 114 -0.38 -4.12 2.18
C PHE A 114 -0.32 -5.22 3.25
N THR A 115 0.21 -6.39 2.91
CA THR A 115 0.36 -7.51 3.85
C THR A 115 1.26 -7.12 5.03
N SER A 116 2.42 -6.52 4.76
CA SER A 116 3.32 -6.02 5.80
C SER A 116 2.65 -4.95 6.68
N LEU A 117 1.99 -3.97 6.05
CA LEU A 117 1.34 -2.86 6.75
C LEU A 117 0.14 -3.29 7.60
N LEU A 118 -0.57 -4.36 7.23
CA LEU A 118 -1.61 -4.94 8.08
C LEU A 118 -1.04 -5.49 9.38
N VAL A 119 0.11 -6.18 9.32
CA VAL A 119 0.80 -6.70 10.51
C VAL A 119 1.24 -5.54 11.39
N GLN A 120 1.87 -4.51 10.81
CA GLN A 120 2.30 -3.33 11.55
C GLN A 120 1.14 -2.55 12.16
N ALA A 121 0.02 -2.40 11.44
CA ALA A 121 -1.18 -1.76 11.97
C ALA A 121 -1.78 -2.54 13.14
N ALA A 122 -1.78 -3.88 13.09
CA ALA A 122 -2.24 -4.72 14.20
C ALA A 122 -1.37 -4.56 15.46
N HIS A 123 -0.04 -4.53 15.30
CA HIS A 123 0.89 -4.26 16.40
C HIS A 123 0.71 -2.85 16.96
N GLY A 124 0.65 -1.83 16.09
CA GLY A 124 0.45 -0.44 16.49
C GLY A 124 -0.86 -0.21 17.24
N LEU A 125 -1.96 -0.83 16.80
CA LEU A 125 -3.24 -0.79 17.51
C LEU A 125 -3.15 -1.45 18.89
N SER A 126 -2.45 -2.57 18.99
CA SER A 126 -2.31 -3.32 20.25
C SER A 126 -1.45 -2.57 21.27
N GLY A 127 -0.42 -1.86 20.79
CA GLY A 127 0.46 -1.03 21.62
C GLY A 127 -0.07 0.37 21.93
N THR A 128 -1.20 0.80 21.35
CA THR A 128 -1.78 2.13 21.60
C THR A 128 -2.91 2.03 22.62
N ALA A 129 -2.70 2.59 23.81
CA ALA A 129 -3.73 2.69 24.84
C ALA A 129 -4.89 3.59 24.37
N VAL A 130 -6.13 3.15 24.62
CA VAL A 130 -7.32 3.96 24.40
C VAL A 130 -7.50 4.89 25.61
N PRO A 131 -7.65 6.21 25.41
CA PRO A 131 -7.91 7.15 26.50
C PRO A 131 -9.13 6.76 27.35
N ALA A 132 -9.06 7.04 28.65
CA ALA A 132 -10.20 6.80 29.55
C ALA A 132 -11.45 7.57 29.08
N GLY A 133 -12.60 6.90 29.07
CA GLY A 133 -13.86 7.48 28.60
C GLY A 133 -14.05 7.47 27.09
N GLU A 134 -13.06 7.06 26.29
CA GLU A 134 -13.21 6.98 24.84
C GLU A 134 -13.76 5.62 24.37
N HIS A 135 -14.68 5.64 23.40
CA HIS A 135 -15.19 4.42 22.80
C HIS A 135 -14.10 3.68 22.00
N PRO A 136 -13.69 2.45 22.38
CA PRO A 136 -12.53 1.78 21.78
C PRO A 136 -12.60 1.60 20.27
N ALA A 137 -13.75 1.20 19.74
CA ALA A 137 -13.91 1.06 18.28
C ALA A 137 -13.85 2.41 17.53
N ALA A 138 -14.30 3.52 18.13
CA ALA A 138 -14.21 4.83 17.49
C ALA A 138 -12.75 5.28 17.42
N PHE A 139 -12.01 5.16 18.53
CA PHE A 139 -10.58 5.43 18.61
C PHE A 139 -9.80 4.63 17.57
N ARG A 140 -9.96 3.30 17.55
CA ARG A 140 -9.20 2.40 16.65
C ARG A 140 -9.49 2.65 15.17
N ARG A 141 -10.74 3.01 14.81
CA ARG A 141 -11.08 3.40 13.43
C ARG A 141 -10.41 4.71 13.03
N SER A 142 -10.37 5.68 13.94
CA SER A 142 -9.65 6.95 13.75
C SER A 142 -8.14 6.73 13.63
N TRP A 143 -7.58 5.86 14.47
CA TRP A 143 -6.18 5.43 14.42
C TRP A 143 -5.81 4.81 13.07
N LEU A 144 -6.60 3.85 12.58
CA LEU A 144 -6.34 3.22 11.27
C LEU A 144 -6.41 4.23 10.12
N ALA A 145 -7.30 5.22 10.21
CA ALA A 145 -7.36 6.29 9.23
C ALA A 145 -6.12 7.21 9.26
N GLY A 146 -5.58 7.51 10.45
CA GLY A 146 -4.32 8.22 10.62
C GLY A 146 -3.13 7.48 10.04
N PHE A 147 -3.05 6.19 10.35
CA PHE A 147 -2.02 5.30 9.84
C PHE A 147 -2.04 5.24 8.31
N ALA A 148 -3.20 4.94 7.72
CA ALA A 148 -3.37 4.86 6.27
C ALA A 148 -3.05 6.18 5.55
N ARG A 149 -3.46 7.33 6.11
CA ARG A 149 -3.20 8.65 5.52
C ARG A 149 -1.71 8.90 5.37
N VAL A 150 -0.95 8.78 6.46
CA VAL A 150 0.49 9.05 6.47
C VAL A 150 1.25 8.07 5.59
N VAL A 151 0.90 6.78 5.63
CA VAL A 151 1.50 5.77 4.75
C VAL A 151 1.31 6.15 3.28
N GLY A 152 0.10 6.52 2.88
CA GLY A 152 -0.18 6.94 1.50
C GLY A 152 0.56 8.21 1.10
N GLU A 153 0.71 9.18 2.01
CA GLU A 153 1.51 10.40 1.77
C GLU A 153 2.99 10.08 1.55
N ARG A 154 3.56 9.19 2.36
CA ARG A 154 4.96 8.77 2.24
C ARG A 154 5.22 7.98 0.97
N LEU A 155 4.30 7.09 0.58
CA LEU A 155 4.38 6.37 -0.69
C LEU A 155 4.28 7.32 -1.89
N ARG A 156 3.37 8.29 -1.86
CA ARG A 156 3.27 9.34 -2.91
C ARG A 156 4.55 10.14 -3.02
N ALA A 157 5.14 10.55 -1.90
CA ALA A 157 6.40 11.28 -1.89
C ALA A 157 7.55 10.45 -2.48
N ALA A 158 7.65 9.16 -2.12
CA ALA A 158 8.67 8.27 -2.66
C ALA A 158 8.52 8.05 -4.18
N GLU A 159 7.30 7.82 -4.66
CA GLU A 159 7.02 7.67 -6.09
C GLU A 159 7.32 8.96 -6.87
N ALA A 160 6.92 10.13 -6.34
CA ALA A 160 7.24 11.42 -6.95
C ALA A 160 8.76 11.68 -7.00
N GLY A 161 9.49 11.34 -5.94
CA GLY A 161 10.95 11.43 -5.90
C GLY A 161 11.62 10.54 -6.95
N ALA A 162 11.18 9.29 -7.08
CA ALA A 162 11.71 8.37 -8.08
C ALA A 162 11.44 8.82 -9.52
N VAL A 163 10.32 9.49 -9.77
CA VAL A 163 10.04 10.12 -11.08
C VAL A 163 10.98 11.29 -11.32
N ALA A 164 11.19 12.15 -10.33
CA ALA A 164 12.08 13.31 -10.45
C ALA A 164 13.56 12.93 -10.65
N GLU A 165 14.01 11.80 -10.12
CA GLU A 165 15.37 11.26 -10.34
C GLU A 165 15.61 10.78 -11.78
N ARG A 166 14.55 10.53 -12.56
CA ARG A 166 14.65 10.09 -13.95
C ARG A 166 14.42 11.28 -14.88
N ASP A 167 15.50 11.81 -15.44
CA ASP A 167 15.43 12.94 -16.38
C ASP A 167 14.60 12.61 -17.63
N GLY A 168 13.57 13.43 -17.89
CA GLY A 168 12.93 13.57 -19.20
C GLY A 168 11.40 13.54 -19.20
N PRO A 169 10.72 14.38 -20.01
CA PRO A 169 9.26 14.41 -20.15
C PRO A 169 8.65 13.07 -20.59
N SER A 170 9.48 12.15 -21.11
CA SER A 170 9.12 10.79 -21.49
C SER A 170 8.61 9.95 -20.30
N VAL A 171 9.16 10.11 -19.09
CA VAL A 171 8.76 9.30 -17.92
C VAL A 171 7.32 9.62 -17.50
N ALA A 172 6.99 10.91 -17.41
CA ALA A 172 5.64 11.34 -17.04
C ALA A 172 4.59 10.84 -18.04
N LEU A 173 4.90 10.88 -19.34
CA LEU A 173 4.02 10.35 -20.39
C LEU A 173 3.82 8.84 -20.28
N VAL A 174 4.89 8.07 -20.03
CA VAL A 174 4.77 6.61 -19.80
C VAL A 174 3.89 6.30 -18.60
N LEU A 175 4.05 7.01 -17.49
CA LEU A 175 3.24 6.78 -16.29
C LEU A 175 1.78 7.23 -16.47
N ALA A 176 1.55 8.29 -17.25
CA ALA A 176 0.20 8.73 -17.62
C ALA A 176 -0.51 7.68 -18.49
N ASP A 177 0.14 7.18 -19.55
CA ASP A 177 -0.42 6.11 -20.41
C ASP A 177 -0.77 4.87 -19.59
N ARG A 178 0.12 4.46 -18.68
CA ARG A 178 -0.14 3.34 -17.78
C ARG A 178 -1.39 3.57 -16.93
N SER A 179 -1.53 4.76 -16.35
CA SER A 179 -2.69 5.12 -15.54
C SER A 179 -3.99 5.09 -16.37
N ASP A 180 -3.94 5.55 -17.62
CA ASP A 180 -5.07 5.53 -18.55
C ASP A 180 -5.46 4.10 -18.96
N ARG A 181 -4.48 3.21 -19.20
CA ARG A 181 -4.71 1.79 -19.47
C ARG A 181 -5.40 1.09 -18.30
N VAL A 182 -4.96 1.36 -17.07
CA VAL A 182 -5.61 0.84 -15.86
C VAL A 182 -7.04 1.40 -15.74
N ALA A 183 -7.24 2.70 -15.96
CA ALA A 183 -8.56 3.32 -15.88
C ALA A 183 -9.54 2.76 -16.94
N ARG A 184 -9.08 2.52 -18.17
CA ARG A 184 -9.85 1.85 -19.22
C ARG A 184 -10.29 0.46 -18.77
N ARG A 185 -9.35 -0.36 -18.28
CA ARG A 185 -9.64 -1.70 -17.77
C ARG A 185 -10.67 -1.71 -16.64
N VAL A 186 -10.59 -0.76 -15.72
CA VAL A 186 -11.61 -0.59 -14.65
C VAL A 186 -12.98 -0.30 -15.25
N THR A 187 -13.06 0.60 -16.23
CA THR A 187 -14.31 1.01 -16.88
C THR A 187 -14.94 -0.12 -17.70
N GLU A 188 -14.13 -0.93 -18.37
CA GLU A 188 -14.57 -2.13 -19.10
C GLU A 188 -15.22 -3.16 -18.16
N VAL A 189 -14.59 -3.42 -17.00
CA VAL A 189 -15.12 -4.40 -16.03
C VAL A 189 -16.29 -3.85 -15.22
N TYR A 190 -16.26 -2.55 -14.92
CA TYR A 190 -17.24 -1.88 -14.07
C TYR A 190 -17.81 -0.61 -14.73
N PRO A 191 -18.62 -0.74 -15.81
CA PRO A 191 -19.15 0.41 -16.55
C PRO A 191 -20.13 1.27 -15.74
N ARG A 192 -20.64 0.77 -14.61
CA ARG A 192 -21.59 1.45 -13.72
C ARG A 192 -20.99 1.73 -12.33
N LEU A 193 -19.66 1.85 -12.24
CA LEU A 193 -18.97 2.13 -10.99
C LEU A 193 -19.45 3.46 -10.38
N ARG A 194 -19.65 3.48 -9.07
CA ARG A 194 -20.02 4.68 -8.32
C ARG A 194 -18.95 5.03 -7.30
N THR A 195 -18.79 6.32 -7.05
CA THR A 195 -17.91 6.82 -5.98
C THR A 195 -18.56 6.58 -4.62
N ALA A 196 -17.78 6.02 -3.69
CA ALA A 196 -18.24 5.86 -2.32
C ALA A 196 -18.25 7.22 -1.58
N PRO A 197 -19.22 7.47 -0.68
CA PRO A 197 -19.26 8.71 0.07
C PRO A 197 -18.06 8.83 1.03
N VAL A 198 -17.64 10.06 1.25
CA VAL A 198 -16.62 10.40 2.26
C VAL A 198 -17.13 9.99 3.65
N ARG A 199 -16.25 9.34 4.42
CA ARG A 199 -16.57 8.89 5.77
C ARG A 199 -16.07 9.89 6.80
N ARG A 200 -16.92 10.24 7.76
CA ARG A 200 -16.53 10.98 8.97
C ARG A 200 -16.28 10.00 10.10
N LEU A 201 -15.21 10.23 10.86
CA LEU A 201 -14.81 9.43 12.01
C LEU A 201 -14.87 10.31 13.26
N ALA A 202 -15.39 9.77 14.36
CA ALA A 202 -15.61 10.53 15.60
C ALA A 202 -14.54 10.27 16.67
N GLY A 203 -13.66 9.27 16.51
CA GLY A 203 -12.63 8.94 17.51
C GLY A 203 -11.41 9.86 17.43
N THR A 204 -10.65 9.93 18.51
CA THR A 204 -9.47 10.81 18.65
C THR A 204 -8.16 10.15 18.22
N GLY A 205 -8.16 8.84 17.95
CA GLY A 205 -6.95 8.05 17.67
C GLY A 205 -6.16 8.43 16.41
N PHE A 206 -6.65 9.37 15.58
CA PHE A 206 -5.99 9.80 14.35
C PHE A 206 -4.52 10.15 14.54
N GLY A 207 -4.20 10.98 15.54
CA GLY A 207 -2.82 11.45 15.78
C GLY A 207 -1.87 10.29 16.11
N ALA A 208 -2.27 9.39 17.00
CA ALA A 208 -1.48 8.20 17.34
C ALA A 208 -1.29 7.27 16.13
N GLY A 209 -2.34 7.12 15.31
CA GLY A 209 -2.25 6.39 14.04
C GLY A 209 -1.28 7.03 13.05
N ALA A 210 -1.30 8.35 12.92
CA ALA A 210 -0.40 9.09 12.06
C ALA A 210 1.07 8.96 12.52
N GLU A 211 1.33 9.00 13.84
CA GLU A 211 2.65 8.71 14.40
C GLU A 211 3.14 7.30 14.08
N ALA A 212 2.28 6.28 14.24
CA ALA A 212 2.61 4.93 13.83
C ALA A 212 2.86 4.84 12.31
N GLY A 213 2.07 5.55 11.49
CA GLY A 213 2.26 5.61 10.03
C GLY A 213 3.57 6.27 9.61
N ARG A 214 4.11 7.21 10.40
CA ARG A 214 5.43 7.82 10.17
C ARG A 214 6.57 6.82 10.37
N ARG A 215 6.43 5.93 11.34
CA ARG A 215 7.39 4.87 11.67
C ARG A 215 7.17 3.57 10.90
N ALA A 216 6.05 3.44 10.20
CA ALA A 216 5.70 2.23 9.47
C ALA A 216 6.76 1.90 8.41
N ASP A 217 7.20 0.65 8.38
CA ASP A 217 8.09 0.11 7.38
C ASP A 217 7.37 -0.04 6.03
N LEU A 218 7.91 0.62 5.00
CA LEU A 218 7.41 0.62 3.62
C LEU A 218 8.27 -0.23 2.65
N GLY A 219 9.19 -1.05 3.15
CA GLY A 219 10.11 -1.84 2.35
C GLY A 219 9.71 -3.29 2.09
N GLY A 220 8.61 -3.78 2.65
CA GLY A 220 8.06 -5.11 2.38
C GLY A 220 9.04 -6.28 2.58
N ARG A 221 9.00 -6.95 3.75
CA ARG A 221 9.45 -8.35 3.79
C ARG A 221 8.45 -9.19 3.00
N GLY A 222 8.81 -9.54 1.76
CA GLY A 222 8.17 -10.64 1.06
C GLY A 222 8.34 -11.91 1.88
N VAL A 223 7.21 -12.43 2.36
CA VAL A 223 7.08 -13.82 2.80
C VAL A 223 7.49 -14.68 1.61
N VAL A 224 8.57 -15.44 1.74
CA VAL A 224 8.93 -16.47 0.78
C VAL A 224 8.66 -17.84 1.41
N ASP A 225 7.95 -18.64 0.61
CA ASP A 225 7.66 -20.08 0.64
C ASP A 225 6.62 -20.67 1.61
N GLY A 226 5.54 -21.18 1.03
CA GLY A 226 4.56 -22.05 1.70
C GLY A 226 3.22 -22.27 0.98
N ALA A 227 3.25 -22.93 -0.19
CA ALA A 227 2.20 -23.82 -0.73
C ALA A 227 0.78 -23.29 -1.07
N GLY A 228 0.42 -23.45 -2.35
CA GLY A 228 -0.74 -24.26 -2.73
C GLY A 228 -2.12 -23.61 -2.59
N GLY A 229 -2.77 -23.39 -3.73
CA GLY A 229 -4.20 -23.13 -3.74
C GLY A 229 -4.98 -24.24 -3.04
N ARG A 230 -5.99 -23.85 -2.27
CA ARG A 230 -7.32 -24.48 -2.19
C ARG A 230 -8.19 -23.63 -1.27
N GLY A 231 -9.39 -23.33 -1.76
CA GLY A 231 -10.44 -22.81 -0.91
C GLY A 231 -10.71 -23.78 0.24
N ILE A 232 -10.94 -23.22 1.42
CA ILE A 232 -11.52 -23.95 2.53
C ILE A 232 -12.97 -23.52 2.65
N ALA A 233 -13.84 -24.40 2.16
CA ALA A 233 -15.21 -24.50 2.61
C ALA A 233 -15.21 -25.25 3.94
N GLY A 234 -16.03 -24.77 4.87
CA GLY A 234 -16.32 -25.33 6.18
C GLY A 234 -17.38 -24.46 6.82
#